data_AF-A0AA37SGX2-F1
#
_entry.id   AF-A0AA37SGX2-F1
#
_cell.length_a   1.000
_cell.length_b   1.000
_cell.length_c   1.000
_cell.angle_alpha   90.00
_cell.angle_beta   90.00
_cell.angle_gamma   90.00
#
_symmetry.space_group_name_H-M   'P 1'
#
loop_
_entity.id
_entity.type
_entity.pdbx_description
1 polymer ?
#
loop_
_entity_poly.entity_id
_entity_poly.type
_entity_poly.pdbx_seq_one_letter_code
_entity_poly.pdbx_strand_id
1 'polypeptide(L)' 'MPESSNTLPASNSPQDVATFRHDMRNALAPALLCADILGTHKDKAVQQNAKTIVDALENALKLLKNFTSSR' A
#
# COMPACT_ATOMS: atom_id res chain seq x y z
N MET A 1 -31.96 28.20 -15.93
CA MET A 1 -30.65 28.54 -16.53
C MET A 1 -30.08 29.69 -15.71
N PRO A 2 -28.78 29.73 -15.39
CA PRO A 2 -28.12 28.89 -14.36
C PRO A 2 -27.19 29.73 -13.44
N GLU A 3 -27.00 29.37 -12.17
CA GLU A 3 -25.83 29.83 -11.38
C GLU A 3 -25.40 28.67 -10.46
N SER A 4 -24.38 27.90 -10.85
CA SER A 4 -22.94 28.17 -10.65
C SER A 4 -22.42 27.48 -9.40
N SER A 5 -21.80 26.32 -9.66
CA SER A 5 -20.62 25.74 -9.02
C SER A 5 -20.19 26.30 -7.67
N ASN A 6 -20.19 25.44 -6.64
CA ASN A 6 -18.95 25.03 -5.97
C ASN A 6 -19.21 23.89 -4.96
N THR A 7 -19.22 22.65 -5.44
CA THR A 7 -18.88 21.49 -4.59
C THR A 7 -17.49 21.11 -5.08
N LEU A 8 -16.42 21.33 -4.33
CA LEU A 8 -15.99 20.50 -3.21
C LEU A 8 -14.84 21.23 -2.48
N PRO A 9 -14.82 21.30 -1.14
CA PRO A 9 -13.54 21.43 -0.45
C PRO A 9 -12.86 20.05 -0.52
N ALA A 10 -11.77 19.95 -1.28
CA ALA A 10 -10.82 18.84 -1.14
C ALA A 10 -10.08 19.02 0.19
N SER A 11 -10.80 18.87 1.30
CA SER A 11 -10.21 18.81 2.62
C SER A 11 -9.71 17.38 2.82
N ASN A 12 -8.44 17.13 2.48
CA ASN A 12 -7.73 15.92 2.89
C ASN A 12 -7.78 15.83 4.41
N SER A 13 -8.76 15.12 4.92
CA SER A 13 -8.98 14.95 6.34
C SER A 13 -8.04 13.85 6.85
N PRO A 14 -7.59 13.88 8.12
CA PRO A 14 -6.76 12.81 8.70
C PRO A 14 -7.39 11.41 8.59
N GLN A 15 -8.73 11.35 8.43
CA GLN A 15 -9.49 10.13 8.18
C GLN A 15 -9.21 9.52 6.80
N ASP A 16 -8.99 10.35 5.77
CA ASP A 16 -8.67 9.87 4.42
C ASP A 16 -7.31 9.16 4.39
N VAL A 17 -6.35 9.68 5.14
CA VAL A 17 -5.02 9.04 5.25
C VAL A 17 -5.10 7.73 6.03
N ALA A 18 -5.91 7.67 7.09
CA ALA A 18 -6.10 6.44 7.86
C ALA A 18 -6.79 5.35 7.05
N THR A 19 -7.83 5.71 6.30
CA THR A 19 -8.58 4.83 5.41
C THR A 19 -7.69 4.35 4.26
N PHE A 20 -6.96 5.25 3.60
CA PHE A 20 -6.01 4.91 2.54
C PHE A 20 -4.94 3.91 2.99
N ARG A 21 -4.35 4.09 4.19
CA ARG A 21 -3.38 3.13 4.74
C ARG A 21 -4.02 1.78 5.03
N HIS A 22 -5.27 1.75 5.51
CA HIS A 22 -6.00 0.53 5.79
C HIS A 22 -6.27 -0.23 4.49
N ASP A 23 -6.83 0.43 3.48
CA ASP A 23 -7.14 -0.16 2.18
C ASP A 23 -5.89 -0.66 1.46
N MET A 24 -4.80 0.10 1.52
CA MET A 24 -3.53 -0.33 0.95
C MET A 24 -2.97 -1.57 1.64
N ARG A 25 -3.00 -1.63 2.98
CA ARG A 25 -2.60 -2.86 3.69
C ARG A 25 -3.47 -4.04 3.32
N ASN A 26 -4.78 -3.81 3.16
CA ASN A 26 -5.72 -4.83 2.77
C ASN A 26 -5.44 -5.34 1.34
N ALA A 27 -5.10 -4.44 0.41
CA ALA A 27 -4.72 -4.78 -0.96
C ALA A 27 -3.37 -5.54 -1.03
N LEU A 28 -2.44 -5.23 -0.12
CA LEU A 28 -1.12 -5.86 -0.06
C LEU A 28 -1.09 -7.18 0.71
N ALA A 29 -2.05 -7.41 1.61
CA ALA A 29 -2.17 -8.65 2.39
C ALA A 29 -2.13 -9.94 1.54
N PRO A 30 -2.89 -10.08 0.43
CA PRO A 30 -2.82 -11.27 -0.41
C PRO A 30 -1.45 -11.42 -1.10
N ALA A 31 -0.79 -10.32 -1.48
CA ALA A 31 0.53 -10.37 -2.10
C ALA A 31 1.62 -10.82 -1.10
N LEU A 32 1.56 -10.33 0.14
CA LEU A 32 2.43 -10.77 1.24
C LEU A 32 2.21 -12.25 1.57
N LEU A 33 0.95 -12.70 1.64
CA LEU A 33 0.62 -14.11 1.87
C LEU A 33 1.18 -15.02 0.77
N CYS A 34 1.01 -14.63 -0.49
CA CYS A 34 1.58 -15.38 -1.62
C CYS A 34 3.12 -15.44 -1.55
N ALA A 35 3.77 -14.33 -1.18
CA ALA A 35 5.22 -14.30 -1.01
C ALA A 35 5.68 -15.23 0.13
N ASP A 36 4.98 -15.25 1.27
CA ASP A 36 5.28 -16.18 2.36
C ASP A 36 5.14 -17.65 1.95
N ILE A 37 4.08 -17.99 1.21
CA ILE A 37 3.88 -19.34 0.67
C ILE A 37 5.05 -19.71 -0.26
N LEU A 38 5.44 -18.81 -1.16
CA LEU A 38 6.58 -19.02 -2.07
C LEU A 38 7.91 -19.16 -1.31
N GLY A 39 8.06 -18.50 -0.16
CA GLY A 39 9.22 -18.63 0.72
C GLY A 39 9.40 -20.03 1.32
N THR A 40 8.33 -20.82 1.41
CA THR A 40 8.40 -22.21 1.88
C THR A 40 8.73 -23.22 0.77
N HIS A 41 8.81 -22.77 -0.48
CA HIS A 41 9.08 -23.63 -1.63
C HIS A 41 10.49 -24.23 -1.55
N LYS A 42 10.70 -25.44 -2.09
CA LYS A 42 12.01 -26.14 -2.01
C LYS A 42 13.09 -25.55 -2.91
N ASP A 43 12.68 -24.76 -3.89
CA ASP A 43 13.57 -24.12 -4.85
C ASP A 43 14.15 -22.83 -4.28
N LYS A 44 15.48 -22.76 -4.20
CA LYS A 44 16.22 -21.59 -3.70
C LYS A 44 15.98 -20.33 -4.53
N ALA A 45 15.77 -20.45 -5.84
CA ALA A 45 15.47 -19.30 -6.70
C ALA A 45 14.09 -18.72 -6.35
N VAL A 46 13.10 -19.59 -6.11
CA VAL A 46 11.74 -19.18 -5.70
C VAL A 46 11.76 -18.53 -4.31
N GLN A 47 12.51 -19.08 -3.36
CA GLN A 47 12.69 -18.48 -2.04
C GLN A 47 13.33 -17.09 -2.11
N GLN A 48 14.36 -16.93 -2.94
CA GLN A 48 15.04 -15.64 -3.12
C GLN A 48 14.11 -14.60 -3.76
N ASN A 49 13.32 -15.01 -4.75
CA ASN A 49 12.33 -14.16 -5.38
C ASN A 49 11.23 -13.75 -4.40
N ALA A 50 10.74 -14.69 -3.58
CA ALA A 50 9.77 -14.43 -2.53
C ALA A 50 10.28 -13.37 -1.54
N LYS A 51 11.51 -13.53 -1.04
CA LYS A 51 12.15 -12.55 -0.15
C LYS A 51 12.27 -11.17 -0.80
N THR A 52 12.67 -11.14 -2.07
CA THR A 52 12.77 -9.89 -2.85
C THR A 52 11.42 -9.18 -2.99
N ILE A 53 10.32 -9.95 -3.18
CA ILE A 53 8.97 -9.41 -3.24
C ILE A 53 8.58 -8.80 -1.89
N VAL A 54 8.82 -9.49 -0.78
CA VAL A 54 8.54 -8.97 0.57
C VAL A 54 9.34 -7.68 0.82
N ASP A 55 10.64 -7.68 0.55
CA ASP A 55 11.50 -6.50 0.75
C ASP A 55 11.05 -5.29 -0.10
N ALA A 56 10.64 -5.52 -1.35
CA ALA A 56 10.12 -4.48 -2.22
C ALA A 56 8.80 -3.90 -1.71
N LEU A 57 7.88 -4.75 -1.24
CA LEU A 57 6.61 -4.34 -0.66
C LEU A 57 6.80 -3.54 0.64
N GLU A 58 7.69 -3.98 1.52
CA GLU A 58 8.03 -3.24 2.74
C GLU A 58 8.64 -1.87 2.45
N ASN A 59 9.55 -1.80 1.46
CA ASN A 59 10.14 -0.53 1.06
C ASN A 59 9.09 0.41 0.46
N ALA A 60 8.18 -0.09 -0.38
CA ALA A 60 7.07 0.71 -0.90
C ALA A 60 6.18 1.23 0.24
N LEU A 61 5.86 0.39 1.23
CA LEU A 61 5.10 0.77 2.42
C LEU A 61 5.81 1.84 3.26
N LYS A 62 7.13 1.73 3.46
CA LYS A 62 7.96 2.72 4.17
C LYS A 62 7.97 4.06 3.45
N LEU A 63 8.19 4.06 2.13
CA LEU A 63 8.20 5.27 1.31
C LEU A 63 6.83 5.97 1.33
N LEU A 64 5.73 5.22 1.24
CA LEU A 64 4.40 5.79 1.34
C LEU A 64 4.12 6.37 2.73
N LYS A 65 4.51 5.67 3.81
CA LYS A 65 4.35 6.18 5.18
C LYS A 65 5.05 7.53 5.34
N ASN A 66 6.25 7.68 4.79
CA ASN A 66 7.00 8.95 4.78
C ASN A 66 6.29 10.03 3.94
N PHE A 67 5.74 9.68 2.78
CA PHE A 67 4.97 10.61 1.95
C PHE A 67 3.71 11.13 2.66
N THR A 68 3.01 10.26 3.41
CA THR A 68 1.82 10.66 4.18
C THR A 68 2.12 11.46 5.45
N SER A 69 3.37 11.40 5.95
CA SER A 69 3.77 12.04 7.21
C SER A 69 4.47 13.39 7.02
N SER A 70 4.78 13.77 5.78
CA SER A 70 5.55 14.99 5.45
C SER A 70 4.68 16.12 4.88
N ARG A 71 3.35 16.06 5.06
CA ARG A 71 2.39 17.09 4.62
C ARG A 71 1.57 17.62 5.78
#